data_AF-A7RJ75-F1
#
_entry.id   AF-A7RJ75-F1
#
_cell.length_a   1.000
_cell.length_b   1.000
_cell.length_c   1.000
_cell.angle_alpha   90.00
_cell.angle_beta   90.00
_cell.angle_gamma   90.00
#
_symmetry.space_group_name_H-M   'P 1'
#
loop_
_entity.id
_entity.type
_entity.pdbx_description
1 polymer ?
#
loop_
_entity_poly.entity_id
_entity_poly.type
_entity_poly.pdbx_seq_one_letter_code
_entity_poly.pdbx_strand_id
1 'polypeptide(L)'
;MAATDSSEFDIKFSLEENDSREVKAQLLIVFIKHLLHDRFQVPCTIDQIRSEAEEESSKAGQTKKTGLSTDITKKRDKIITDLDILFKNLEELFATADVASVVVIYGSTAVSPKESYILQFDANSSNSFTLSSSNKENLCSSGLTNRLCRKLIRALISNPVLSKFQEIPLTPMLVFVSVPRTVKNYWFRPKPSFKVPWRGNRFRISVSSSSVQDLPSQSSDQDELIWMQAPITIKGFRLKVKEENSSSHFWS
;
A
#
# COMPACT_ATOMS: atom_id res chain seq x y z
N MET A 1 15.13 -8.38 -29.12
CA MET A 1 14.64 -8.66 -27.75
C MET A 1 15.42 -7.79 -26.80
N ALA A 2 14.88 -6.65 -26.37
CA ALA A 2 15.55 -5.81 -25.38
C ALA A 2 15.40 -6.49 -24.01
N ALA A 3 16.53 -6.77 -23.35
CA ALA A 3 16.54 -7.16 -21.95
C ALA A 3 16.02 -5.96 -21.15
N THR A 4 14.84 -6.10 -20.54
CA THR A 4 14.34 -5.07 -19.62
C THR A 4 15.22 -5.11 -18.38
N ASP A 5 16.14 -4.15 -18.27
CA ASP A 5 17.00 -3.97 -17.11
C ASP A 5 16.12 -3.85 -15.87
N SER A 6 16.13 -4.89 -15.04
CA SER A 6 15.35 -4.92 -13.81
C SER A 6 16.11 -4.09 -12.78
N SER A 7 15.61 -2.89 -12.51
CA SER A 7 16.25 -1.96 -11.57
C SER A 7 15.73 -2.22 -10.15
N GLU A 8 16.65 -2.45 -9.21
CA GLU A 8 16.35 -2.51 -7.77
C GLU A 8 16.74 -1.18 -7.10
N PHE A 9 15.83 -0.64 -6.30
CA PHE A 9 16.03 0.61 -5.59
C PHE A 9 15.79 0.41 -4.10
N ASP A 10 16.74 0.81 -3.26
CA ASP A 10 16.65 0.67 -1.80
C ASP A 10 16.45 2.02 -1.12
N ILE A 11 15.48 2.09 -0.23
CA ILE A 11 15.05 3.29 0.48
C ILE A 11 15.00 2.96 1.95
N LYS A 12 15.72 3.73 2.78
CA LYS A 12 15.73 3.53 4.22
C LYS A 12 14.82 4.56 4.89
N PHE A 13 13.95 4.09 5.77
CA PHE A 13 13.02 4.91 6.54
C PHE A 13 13.19 4.62 8.02
N SER A 14 13.56 5.63 8.80
CA SER A 14 13.77 5.48 10.24
C SER A 14 12.55 5.94 11.05
N LEU A 15 12.06 5.05 11.90
CA LEU A 15 11.13 5.32 12.99
C LEU A 15 11.94 5.84 14.18
N GLU A 16 11.85 7.14 14.44
CA GLU A 16 12.59 7.80 15.54
C GLU A 16 11.88 7.62 16.89
N GLU A 17 10.56 7.47 16.86
CA GLU A 17 9.68 7.45 18.02
C GLU A 17 8.54 6.47 17.70
N ASN A 18 8.39 5.40 18.49
CA ASN A 18 7.31 4.41 18.43
C ASN A 18 7.31 3.45 17.21
N ASP A 19 7.68 2.19 17.47
CA ASP A 19 7.65 1.09 16.50
C ASP A 19 6.59 0.03 16.84
N SER A 20 5.36 0.48 17.10
CA SER A 20 4.23 -0.40 17.39
C SER A 20 3.69 -1.08 16.13
N ARG A 21 3.05 -2.24 16.31
CA ARG A 21 2.43 -3.00 15.21
C ARG A 21 1.32 -2.20 14.52
N GLU A 22 0.57 -1.42 15.30
CA GLU A 22 -0.48 -0.52 14.81
C GLU A 22 0.12 0.58 13.92
N VAL A 23 1.25 1.17 14.32
CA VAL A 23 1.96 2.18 13.51
C VAL A 23 2.43 1.56 12.19
N LYS A 24 3.02 0.36 12.22
CA LYS A 24 3.44 -0.35 10.98
C LYS A 24 2.26 -0.61 10.04
N ALA A 25 1.09 -0.98 10.58
CA ALA A 25 -0.13 -1.17 9.80
C ALA A 25 -0.60 0.13 9.14
N GLN A 26 -0.63 1.24 9.89
CA GLN A 26 -1.04 2.55 9.37
C GLN A 26 -0.07 3.08 8.31
N LEU A 27 1.24 2.89 8.50
CA LEU A 27 2.25 3.23 7.49
C LEU A 27 2.02 2.46 6.19
N LEU A 28 1.73 1.16 6.28
CA LEU A 28 1.41 0.35 5.10
C LEU A 28 0.12 0.80 4.40
N ILE A 29 -0.93 1.14 5.14
CA ILE A 29 -2.20 1.63 4.57
C ILE A 29 -1.97 2.93 3.82
N VAL A 30 -1.28 3.89 4.44
CA VAL A 30 -0.93 5.16 3.82
C VAL A 30 -0.03 4.96 2.60
N PHE A 31 0.91 4.01 2.68
CA PHE A 31 1.74 3.62 1.55
C PHE A 31 0.92 3.10 0.37
N ILE A 32 0.00 2.17 0.59
CA ILE A 32 -0.86 1.61 -0.45
C ILE A 32 -1.75 2.71 -1.08
N LYS A 33 -2.37 3.55 -0.26
CA LYS A 33 -3.18 4.69 -0.74
C LYS A 33 -2.36 5.60 -1.64
N HIS A 34 -1.13 5.91 -1.23
CA HIS A 34 -0.23 6.75 -2.00
C HIS A 34 0.17 6.09 -3.33
N LEU A 35 0.58 4.82 -3.33
CA LEU A 35 0.94 4.10 -4.55
C LEU A 35 -0.20 4.08 -5.57
N LEU A 36 -1.45 3.87 -5.14
CA LEU A 36 -2.61 3.86 -6.05
C LEU A 36 -2.77 5.19 -6.77
N HIS A 37 -2.55 6.30 -6.06
CA HIS A 37 -2.61 7.64 -6.63
C HIS A 37 -1.39 7.92 -7.54
N ASP A 38 -0.19 7.70 -7.02
CA ASP A 38 1.07 8.05 -7.69
C ASP A 38 1.30 7.22 -8.97
N ARG A 39 0.73 6.00 -9.01
CA ARG A 39 0.75 5.12 -10.18
C ARG A 39 -0.48 5.26 -11.07
N PHE A 40 -1.26 6.32 -10.91
CA PHE A 40 -2.43 6.63 -11.74
C PHE A 40 -3.40 5.44 -11.86
N GLN A 41 -3.52 4.66 -10.78
CA GLN A 41 -4.51 3.59 -10.68
C GLN A 41 -5.87 4.16 -10.27
N VAL A 42 -5.88 5.34 -9.66
CA VAL A 42 -7.08 6.10 -9.32
C VAL A 42 -6.91 7.56 -9.78
N PRO A 43 -8.00 8.28 -10.09
CA PRO A 43 -7.92 9.63 -10.64
C PRO A 43 -7.47 10.70 -9.63
N CYS A 44 -7.73 10.49 -8.34
CA CYS A 44 -7.37 11.38 -7.25
C CYS A 44 -7.15 10.55 -5.97
N THR A 45 -6.86 11.19 -4.85
CA THR A 45 -6.57 10.47 -3.59
C THR A 45 -7.78 9.65 -3.12
N ILE A 46 -7.54 8.52 -2.45
CA ILE A 46 -8.63 7.66 -1.95
C ILE A 46 -9.60 8.42 -1.04
N ASP A 47 -9.09 9.37 -0.24
CA ASP A 47 -9.93 10.15 0.68
C ASP A 47 -10.82 11.15 -0.09
N GLN A 48 -10.33 11.76 -1.18
CA GLN A 48 -11.15 12.58 -2.08
C GLN A 48 -12.23 11.74 -2.77
N ILE A 49 -11.87 10.54 -3.27
CA ILE A 49 -12.82 9.63 -3.93
C ILE A 49 -13.96 9.25 -2.97
N ARG A 50 -13.65 9.05 -1.68
CA ARG A 50 -14.66 8.77 -0.65
C ARG A 50 -15.57 9.97 -0.41
N SER A 51 -14.99 11.17 -0.25
CA SER A 51 -15.77 12.41 -0.08
C SER A 51 -16.74 12.65 -1.24
N GLU A 52 -16.28 12.47 -2.48
CA GLU A 52 -17.10 12.58 -3.69
C GLU A 52 -18.23 11.54 -3.70
N ALA A 53 -17.95 10.31 -3.27
CA ALA A 53 -18.96 9.25 -3.18
C ALA A 53 -20.06 9.57 -2.16
N GLU A 54 -19.68 10.11 -1.00
CA GLU A 54 -20.60 10.53 0.07
C GLU A 54 -21.48 11.70 -0.39
N GLU A 55 -20.89 12.70 -1.05
CA GLU A 55 -21.64 13.82 -1.63
C GLU A 55 -22.63 13.38 -2.71
N GLU A 56 -22.23 12.47 -3.61
CA GLU A 56 -23.12 11.94 -4.63
C GLU A 56 -24.28 11.15 -4.04
N SER A 57 -24.05 10.39 -2.97
CA SER A 57 -25.10 9.64 -2.28
C SER A 57 -26.16 10.57 -1.66
N SER A 58 -25.71 11.72 -1.16
CA SER A 58 -26.58 12.77 -0.59
C SER A 58 -27.39 13.52 -1.66
N LYS A 59 -26.87 13.62 -2.90
CA LYS A 59 -27.49 14.32 -4.04
C LYS A 59 -28.32 13.39 -4.94
N ALA A 60 -28.35 12.08 -4.67
CA ALA A 60 -28.92 11.04 -5.54
C ALA A 60 -30.43 11.15 -5.82
N GLY A 61 -31.15 12.06 -5.16
CA GLY A 61 -32.58 12.29 -5.38
C GLY A 61 -32.95 13.07 -6.66
N GLN A 62 -32.00 13.68 -7.40
CA GLN A 62 -32.36 14.69 -8.42
C GLN A 62 -31.78 14.52 -9.84
N THR A 63 -30.97 13.50 -10.16
CA THR A 63 -30.35 13.41 -11.50
C THR A 63 -30.37 12.00 -12.11
N LYS A 64 -30.94 11.86 -13.31
CA LYS A 64 -30.85 10.66 -14.15
C LYS A 64 -29.39 10.47 -14.61
N LYS A 65 -28.65 9.55 -13.99
CA LYS A 65 -27.28 9.20 -14.40
C LYS A 65 -27.31 8.43 -15.74
N THR A 66 -26.42 8.78 -16.67
CA THR A 66 -26.22 8.06 -17.94
C THR A 66 -25.50 6.73 -17.71
N GLY A 67 -25.64 5.76 -18.62
CA GLY A 67 -25.03 4.42 -18.47
C GLY A 67 -23.51 4.44 -18.23
N LEU A 68 -22.77 5.33 -18.90
CA LEU A 68 -21.32 5.48 -18.72
C LEU A 68 -20.93 6.03 -17.33
N SER A 69 -21.76 6.91 -16.77
CA SER A 69 -21.60 7.40 -15.39
C SER A 69 -21.80 6.27 -14.38
N THR A 70 -22.78 5.39 -14.62
CA THR A 70 -23.05 4.26 -13.71
C THR A 70 -21.91 3.25 -13.63
N ASP A 71 -21.17 2.99 -14.71
CA ASP A 71 -20.03 2.07 -14.69
C ASP A 71 -18.82 2.61 -13.93
N ILE A 72 -18.56 3.91 -14.02
CA ILE A 72 -17.49 4.57 -13.26
C ILE A 72 -17.84 4.57 -11.77
N THR A 73 -19.08 4.91 -11.42
CA THR A 73 -19.58 4.84 -10.04
C THR A 73 -19.44 3.43 -9.47
N LYS A 74 -19.83 2.38 -10.21
CA LYS A 74 -19.65 0.98 -9.77
C LYS A 74 -18.18 0.61 -9.54
N LYS A 75 -17.27 1.04 -10.43
CA LYS A 75 -15.84 0.78 -10.27
C LYS A 75 -15.26 1.51 -9.07
N ARG A 76 -15.68 2.77 -8.86
CA ARG A 76 -15.33 3.57 -7.68
C ARG A 76 -15.78 2.89 -6.39
N ASP A 77 -17.06 2.54 -6.30
CA ASP A 77 -17.62 1.93 -5.09
C ASP A 77 -16.98 0.56 -4.82
N LYS A 78 -16.66 -0.19 -5.89
CA LYS A 78 -15.94 -1.45 -5.80
C LYS A 78 -14.52 -1.26 -5.23
N ILE A 79 -13.74 -0.32 -5.74
CA ILE A 79 -12.37 -0.12 -5.22
C ILE A 79 -12.39 0.35 -3.77
N ILE A 80 -13.32 1.23 -3.38
CA ILE A 80 -13.48 1.65 -1.97
C ILE A 80 -13.77 0.43 -1.09
N THR A 81 -14.76 -0.39 -1.49
CA THR A 81 -15.15 -1.59 -0.74
C THR A 81 -13.98 -2.59 -0.64
N ASP A 82 -13.31 -2.86 -1.75
CA ASP A 82 -12.17 -3.79 -1.77
C ASP A 82 -11.01 -3.26 -0.89
N LEU A 83 -10.77 -1.95 -0.86
CA LEU A 83 -9.76 -1.34 0.01
C LEU A 83 -10.14 -1.36 1.49
N ASP A 84 -11.40 -1.09 1.84
CA ASP A 84 -11.87 -1.14 3.23
C ASP A 84 -11.73 -2.56 3.79
N ILE A 85 -12.06 -3.58 2.98
CA ILE A 85 -11.84 -4.99 3.34
C ILE A 85 -10.34 -5.26 3.51
N LEU A 86 -9.50 -4.82 2.58
CA LEU A 86 -8.04 -5.05 2.65
C LEU A 86 -7.44 -4.41 3.92
N PHE A 87 -7.75 -3.13 4.17
CA PHE A 87 -7.17 -2.38 5.28
C PHE A 87 -7.61 -2.94 6.62
N LYS A 88 -8.89 -3.29 6.79
CA LYS A 88 -9.38 -3.96 8.00
C LYS A 88 -8.60 -5.25 8.27
N ASN A 89 -8.42 -6.11 7.26
CA ASN A 89 -7.72 -7.37 7.44
C ASN A 89 -6.21 -7.20 7.67
N LEU A 90 -5.61 -6.14 7.13
CA LEU A 90 -4.22 -5.77 7.46
C LEU A 90 -4.11 -5.33 8.92
N GLU A 91 -4.99 -4.45 9.40
CA GLU A 91 -4.99 -4.01 10.80
C GLU A 91 -5.15 -5.20 11.76
N GLU A 92 -6.10 -6.10 11.49
CA GLU A 92 -6.31 -7.32 12.28
C GLU A 92 -5.07 -8.25 12.25
N LEU A 93 -4.41 -8.38 11.10
CA LEU A 93 -3.19 -9.17 10.97
C LEU A 93 -2.05 -8.57 11.79
N PHE A 94 -1.79 -7.27 11.65
CA PHE A 94 -0.73 -6.60 12.41
C PHE A 94 -1.02 -6.60 13.92
N ALA A 95 -2.29 -6.51 14.34
CA ALA A 95 -2.65 -6.62 15.76
C ALA A 95 -2.31 -8.00 16.36
N THR A 96 -2.23 -9.06 15.54
CA THR A 96 -2.08 -10.45 15.99
C THR A 96 -0.76 -11.11 15.61
N ALA A 97 0.01 -10.51 14.71
CA ALA A 97 1.22 -11.10 14.14
C ALA A 97 2.34 -10.07 13.93
N ASP A 98 3.57 -10.54 14.06
CA ASP A 98 4.77 -9.78 13.66
C ASP A 98 4.97 -9.93 12.15
N VAL A 99 4.55 -8.92 11.40
CA VAL A 99 4.71 -8.88 9.95
C VAL A 99 6.14 -8.45 9.61
N ALA A 100 6.94 -9.37 9.06
CA ALA A 100 8.33 -9.11 8.71
C ALA A 100 8.48 -8.29 7.42
N SER A 101 7.60 -8.52 6.44
CA SER A 101 7.66 -7.83 5.15
C SER A 101 6.31 -7.85 4.44
N VAL A 102 6.06 -6.86 3.60
CA VAL A 102 4.87 -6.76 2.76
C VAL A 102 5.29 -6.46 1.34
N VAL A 103 4.69 -7.14 0.36
CA VAL A 103 4.92 -6.90 -1.05
C VAL A 103 3.62 -6.46 -1.71
N VAL A 104 3.65 -5.25 -2.28
CA VAL A 104 2.60 -4.72 -3.15
C VAL A 104 3.07 -4.89 -4.59
N ILE A 105 2.26 -5.56 -5.41
CA ILE A 105 2.61 -5.89 -6.79
C ILE A 105 1.60 -5.28 -7.74
N TYR A 106 2.07 -4.54 -8.74
CA TYR A 106 1.27 -4.19 -9.91
C TYR A 106 1.55 -5.19 -11.04
N GLY A 107 0.62 -6.12 -11.24
CA GLY A 107 0.70 -7.12 -12.29
C GLY A 107 -0.54 -7.98 -12.38
N SER A 108 -0.77 -8.58 -13.55
CA SER A 108 -1.80 -9.62 -13.72
C SER A 108 -1.48 -10.89 -12.94
N THR A 109 -0.19 -11.19 -12.77
CA THR A 109 0.32 -12.31 -11.98
C THR A 109 1.48 -11.85 -11.11
N ALA A 110 1.72 -12.58 -10.02
CA ALA A 110 2.83 -12.30 -9.11
C ALA A 110 4.20 -12.69 -9.68
N VAL A 111 4.26 -13.47 -10.77
CA VAL A 111 5.50 -14.05 -11.34
C VAL A 111 6.26 -13.05 -12.20
N SER A 112 5.54 -12.20 -12.95
CA SER A 112 6.14 -11.24 -13.87
C SER A 112 5.39 -9.91 -13.78
N PRO A 113 5.54 -9.19 -12.66
CA PRO A 113 4.86 -7.91 -12.49
C PRO A 113 5.49 -6.82 -13.35
N LYS A 114 4.75 -5.72 -13.51
CA LYS A 114 5.34 -4.48 -14.03
C LYS A 114 6.24 -3.86 -12.97
N GLU A 115 5.73 -3.82 -11.75
CA GLU A 115 6.41 -3.23 -10.61
C GLU A 115 6.10 -3.98 -9.31
N SER A 116 7.07 -3.99 -8.41
CA SER A 116 6.95 -4.59 -7.08
C SER A 116 7.52 -3.64 -6.03
N TYR A 117 6.81 -3.49 -4.92
CA TYR A 117 7.18 -2.67 -3.79
C TYR A 117 7.24 -3.53 -2.55
N ILE A 118 8.38 -3.52 -1.88
CA ILE A 118 8.68 -4.36 -0.73
C ILE A 118 8.88 -3.43 0.45
N LEU A 119 7.96 -3.48 1.40
CA LEU A 119 8.07 -2.81 2.68
C LEU A 119 8.60 -3.83 3.68
N GLN A 120 9.85 -3.68 4.11
CA GLN A 120 10.50 -4.58 5.06
C GLN A 120 10.52 -3.93 6.44
N PHE A 121 10.12 -4.66 7.47
CA PHE A 121 10.14 -4.21 8.85
C PHE A 121 11.22 -4.97 9.61
N ASP A 122 11.96 -4.27 10.46
CA ASP A 122 12.96 -4.93 11.30
C ASP A 122 12.28 -5.85 12.33
N ALA A 123 12.82 -7.08 12.46
CA ALA A 123 12.31 -8.14 13.32
C ALA A 123 12.50 -7.85 14.83
N ASN A 124 13.37 -6.89 15.18
CA ASN A 124 13.83 -6.69 16.54
C ASN A 124 12.93 -5.78 17.40
N SER A 125 11.81 -5.29 16.87
CA SER A 125 10.97 -4.31 17.60
C SER A 125 9.94 -4.92 18.56
N SER A 126 9.68 -6.22 18.44
CA SER A 126 8.65 -6.90 19.25
C SER A 126 9.00 -7.03 20.74
N ASN A 127 10.27 -6.79 21.11
CA ASN A 127 10.78 -6.95 22.48
C ASN A 127 11.18 -5.63 23.16
N SER A 128 10.53 -4.50 22.85
CA SER A 128 10.60 -3.36 23.76
C SER A 128 9.75 -3.63 25.00
N PHE A 129 10.40 -4.31 25.94
CA PHE A 129 10.03 -4.58 27.31
C PHE A 129 9.21 -3.45 27.94
N THR A 130 8.15 -3.86 28.62
CA THR A 130 7.41 -3.12 29.64
C THR A 130 8.36 -2.46 30.63
N LEU A 131 8.69 -1.17 30.48
CA LEU A 131 9.18 -0.34 31.59
C LEU A 131 9.05 1.16 31.27
N SER A 132 7.88 1.73 31.50
CA SER A 132 7.71 2.68 32.60
C SER A 132 6.24 3.09 32.67
N SER A 133 5.63 2.79 33.81
CA SER A 133 4.41 3.44 34.25
C SER A 133 4.71 4.93 34.44
N SER A 134 4.52 5.74 33.41
CA SER A 134 4.20 7.15 33.57
C SER A 134 3.59 7.69 32.28
N ASN A 135 2.42 8.30 32.42
CA ASN A 135 1.63 8.99 31.40
C ASN A 135 0.86 8.11 30.40
N LYS A 136 -0.35 7.77 30.85
CA LYS A 136 -1.56 7.78 30.01
C LYS A 136 -1.56 8.99 29.06
N GLU A 137 -1.20 8.77 27.80
CA GLU A 137 -1.56 9.68 26.72
C GLU A 137 -1.92 8.91 25.45
N ASN A 138 -3.04 8.20 25.53
CA ASN A 138 -3.77 7.66 24.37
C ASN A 138 -4.24 8.74 23.36
N LEU A 139 -3.93 10.02 23.60
CA LEU A 139 -4.09 11.11 22.62
C LEU A 139 -2.84 11.37 21.77
N CYS A 140 -1.63 11.01 22.24
CA CYS A 140 -0.37 11.22 21.50
C CYS A 140 -0.14 10.17 20.40
N SER A 141 -0.76 8.99 20.50
CA SER A 141 -0.60 7.90 19.52
C SER A 141 -1.10 8.26 18.12
N SER A 142 -2.22 8.99 17.99
CA SER A 142 -2.75 9.42 16.68
C SER A 142 -1.90 10.54 16.06
N GLY A 143 -1.50 11.54 16.84
CA GLY A 143 -0.68 12.65 16.37
C GLY A 143 0.70 12.20 15.88
N LEU A 144 1.34 11.29 16.62
CA LEU A 144 2.64 10.72 16.26
C LEU A 144 2.53 9.83 15.01
N THR A 145 1.54 8.94 14.95
CA THR A 145 1.30 8.10 13.77
C THR A 145 1.10 8.96 12.52
N ASN A 146 0.29 10.03 12.61
CA ASN A 146 0.09 10.97 11.51
C ASN A 146 1.38 11.72 11.11
N ARG A 147 2.28 12.03 12.06
CA ARG A 147 3.59 12.61 11.77
C ARG A 147 4.47 11.62 11.01
N LEU A 148 4.52 10.36 11.43
CA LEU A 148 5.30 9.31 10.77
C LEU A 148 4.77 8.99 9.37
N CYS A 149 3.45 8.89 9.20
CA CYS A 149 2.81 8.74 7.89
C CYS A 149 3.17 9.89 6.94
N ARG A 150 3.10 11.14 7.41
CA ARG A 150 3.54 12.30 6.61
C ARG A 150 5.03 12.26 6.29
N LYS A 151 5.87 11.83 7.23
CA LYS A 151 7.32 11.66 7.02
C LYS A 151 7.59 10.61 5.94
N LEU A 152 6.88 9.48 5.96
CA LEU A 152 6.96 8.43 4.95
C LEU A 152 6.58 8.97 3.57
N ILE A 153 5.41 9.60 3.44
CA ILE A 153 4.96 10.17 2.16
C ILE A 153 5.95 11.20 1.63
N ARG A 154 6.48 12.08 2.47
CA ARG A 154 7.52 13.05 2.07
C ARG A 154 8.79 12.35 1.59
N ALA A 155 9.23 11.29 2.27
CA ALA A 155 10.40 10.52 1.87
C ALA A 155 10.20 9.84 0.52
N LEU A 156 9.00 9.31 0.26
CA LEU A 156 8.65 8.70 -1.02
C LEU A 156 8.64 9.74 -2.15
N ILE A 157 7.96 10.88 -1.95
CA ILE A 157 7.86 11.95 -2.94
C ILE A 157 9.23 12.60 -3.23
N SER A 158 10.05 12.79 -2.19
CA SER A 158 11.36 13.44 -2.34
C SER A 158 12.42 12.51 -2.93
N ASN A 159 12.16 11.21 -3.00
CA ASN A 159 13.11 10.25 -3.54
C ASN A 159 13.21 10.42 -5.06
N PRO A 160 14.40 10.69 -5.64
CA PRO A 160 14.56 11.01 -7.06
C PRO A 160 14.27 9.83 -8.00
N VAL A 161 14.22 8.60 -7.47
CA VAL A 161 13.81 7.41 -8.21
C VAL A 161 12.29 7.32 -8.24
N LEU A 162 11.66 7.41 -7.06
CA LEU A 162 10.21 7.29 -6.96
C LEU A 162 9.49 8.50 -7.55
N SER A 163 10.07 9.69 -7.46
CA SER A 163 9.47 10.90 -8.04
C SER A 163 9.37 10.87 -9.56
N LYS A 164 10.09 9.97 -10.23
CA LYS A 164 10.03 9.75 -11.68
C LYS A 164 9.01 8.68 -12.07
N PHE A 165 8.10 8.32 -11.18
CA PHE A 165 7.09 7.33 -11.48
C PHE A 165 6.33 7.66 -12.76
N GLN A 166 6.54 6.80 -13.76
CA GLN A 166 5.76 6.85 -14.96
C GLN A 166 4.38 6.27 -14.68
N GLU A 167 3.40 6.84 -15.36
CA GLU A 167 2.07 6.29 -15.42
C GLU A 167 2.13 4.83 -15.89
N ILE A 168 1.69 3.90 -15.05
CA ILE A 168 1.48 2.52 -15.47
C ILE A 168 0.02 2.38 -15.92
N PRO A 169 -0.26 1.59 -16.97
CA PRO A 169 -1.64 1.30 -17.35
C PRO A 169 -2.43 0.75 -16.17
N LEU A 170 -3.76 0.83 -16.19
CA LEU A 170 -4.60 0.20 -15.15
C LEU A 170 -4.21 -1.26 -14.98
N THR A 171 -3.57 -1.55 -13.85
CA THR A 171 -2.91 -2.81 -13.58
C THR A 171 -3.43 -3.32 -12.23
N PRO A 172 -3.89 -4.59 -12.15
CA PRO A 172 -4.35 -5.14 -10.89
C PRO A 172 -3.24 -5.10 -9.84
N MET A 173 -3.62 -4.78 -8.61
CA MET A 173 -2.72 -4.76 -7.46
C MET A 173 -2.95 -5.98 -6.58
N LEU A 174 -1.87 -6.71 -6.30
CA LEU A 174 -1.83 -7.86 -5.42
C LEU A 174 -1.03 -7.50 -4.16
N VAL A 175 -1.45 -8.01 -3.01
CA VAL A 175 -0.78 -7.77 -1.73
C VAL A 175 -0.40 -9.10 -1.10
N PHE A 176 0.88 -9.21 -0.75
CA PHE A 176 1.47 -10.34 -0.05
C PHE A 176 2.08 -9.87 1.26
N VAL A 177 1.96 -10.68 2.30
CA VAL A 177 2.48 -10.41 3.64
C VAL A 177 3.31 -11.59 4.10
N SER A 178 4.47 -11.33 4.69
CA SER A 178 5.37 -12.34 5.25
C SER A 178 5.22 -12.34 6.76
N VAL A 179 4.81 -13.48 7.30
CA VAL A 179 4.52 -13.69 8.73
C VAL A 179 5.09 -15.03 9.20
N PRO A 180 5.29 -15.24 10.51
CA PRO A 180 5.65 -16.56 11.04
C PRO A 180 4.61 -17.62 10.67
N ARG A 181 5.07 -18.83 10.34
CA ARG A 181 4.21 -19.99 9.97
C ARG A 181 3.21 -20.39 11.05
N THR A 182 3.47 -20.02 12.30
CA THR A 182 2.61 -20.29 13.45
C THR A 182 1.35 -19.42 13.46
N VAL A 183 1.35 -18.30 12.73
CA VAL A 183 0.22 -17.36 12.68
C VAL A 183 -0.96 -17.99 11.95
N LYS A 184 -2.10 -18.05 12.62
CA LYS A 184 -3.37 -18.47 12.05
C LYS A 184 -4.14 -17.25 11.55
N ASN A 185 -4.22 -17.08 10.23
CA ASN A 185 -5.08 -16.09 9.59
C ASN A 185 -6.01 -16.78 8.59
N TYR A 186 -7.31 -16.46 8.64
CA TYR A 186 -8.34 -17.11 7.82
C TYR A 186 -8.65 -16.39 6.51
N TRP A 187 -8.26 -15.11 6.40
CA TRP A 187 -8.56 -14.28 5.24
C TRP A 187 -7.43 -14.33 4.20
N PHE A 188 -6.19 -14.09 4.64
CA PHE A 188 -5.01 -14.25 3.82
C PHE A 188 -4.77 -15.73 3.49
N ARG A 189 -4.37 -16.02 2.25
CA ARG A 189 -4.14 -17.38 1.76
C ARG A 189 -2.65 -17.71 1.76
N PRO A 190 -2.18 -18.77 2.44
CA PRO A 190 -0.79 -19.18 2.39
C PRO A 190 -0.31 -19.44 0.96
N LYS A 191 0.90 -18.97 0.64
CA LYS A 191 1.58 -19.14 -0.64
C LYS A 191 3.04 -19.58 -0.39
N PRO A 192 3.27 -20.82 0.06
CA PRO A 192 4.60 -21.30 0.43
C PRO A 192 5.58 -21.35 -0.76
N SER A 193 5.08 -21.47 -1.99
CA SER A 193 5.90 -21.45 -3.20
C SER A 193 6.15 -20.05 -3.77
N PHE A 194 5.56 -19.01 -3.17
CA PHE A 194 5.74 -17.64 -3.63
C PHE A 194 7.17 -17.17 -3.35
N LYS A 195 7.79 -16.61 -4.38
CA LYS A 195 9.06 -15.90 -4.31
C LYS A 195 8.82 -14.49 -4.80
N VAL A 196 9.44 -13.52 -4.13
CA VAL A 196 9.37 -12.13 -4.56
C VAL A 196 9.91 -12.02 -5.99
N PRO A 197 9.14 -11.47 -6.93
CA PRO A 197 9.54 -11.42 -8.33
C PRO A 197 10.78 -10.55 -8.53
N TRP A 198 11.68 -11.01 -9.39
CA TRP A 198 12.87 -10.25 -9.82
C TRP A 198 12.65 -9.43 -11.09
N ARG A 199 11.61 -9.76 -11.86
CA ARG A 199 11.29 -9.10 -13.12
C ARG A 199 10.54 -7.78 -12.86
N GLY A 200 10.80 -6.80 -13.71
CA GLY A 200 10.18 -5.47 -13.62
C GLY A 200 10.91 -4.56 -12.64
N ASN A 201 10.35 -3.38 -12.37
CA ASN A 201 10.94 -2.46 -11.42
C ASN A 201 10.68 -2.93 -9.99
N ARG A 202 11.72 -2.90 -9.15
CA ARG A 202 11.64 -3.36 -7.77
C ARG A 202 12.07 -2.26 -6.82
N PHE A 203 11.19 -1.90 -5.90
CA PHE A 203 11.43 -0.88 -4.89
C PHE A 203 11.41 -1.53 -3.52
N ARG A 204 12.53 -1.47 -2.81
CA ARG A 204 12.67 -1.95 -1.43
C ARG A 204 12.69 -0.74 -0.51
N ILE A 205 11.82 -0.76 0.48
CA ILE A 205 11.72 0.26 1.52
C ILE A 205 11.93 -0.45 2.85
N SER A 206 13.09 -0.21 3.45
CA SER A 206 13.48 -0.79 4.74
C SER A 206 13.06 0.18 5.85
N VAL A 207 12.15 -0.29 6.71
CA VAL A 207 11.61 0.46 7.84
C VAL A 207 12.32 -0.03 9.11
N SER A 208 13.20 0.81 9.64
CA SER A 208 14.02 0.52 10.82
C SER A 208 13.66 1.40 12.00
N SER A 209 13.69 0.87 13.22
CA SER A 209 13.61 1.67 14.45
C SER A 209 15.01 2.11 14.88
N SER A 210 15.20 3.39 15.22
CA SER A 210 16.51 3.92 15.65
C SER A 210 16.95 3.39 17.02
N SER A 211 16.10 2.66 17.74
CA SER A 211 16.35 2.21 19.11
C SER A 211 17.27 0.97 19.24
N VAL A 212 17.69 0.33 18.15
CA VAL A 212 18.56 -0.87 18.23
C VAL A 212 19.55 -0.90 17.06
N GLN A 213 20.57 -0.05 17.13
CA GLN A 213 21.86 -0.37 16.51
C GLN A 213 22.61 -1.24 17.53
N ASP A 214 23.15 -2.39 17.10
CA ASP A 214 24.03 -3.30 17.88
C ASP A 214 23.42 -4.57 18.50
N LEU A 215 22.58 -5.32 17.76
CA LEU A 215 22.48 -6.77 17.99
C LEU A 215 22.57 -7.53 16.66
N PRO A 216 23.41 -8.60 16.59
CA PRO A 216 23.53 -9.39 15.38
C PRO A 216 22.18 -9.99 15.03
N SER A 217 21.82 -9.87 13.76
CA SER A 217 20.65 -10.48 13.14
C SER A 217 20.65 -11.96 13.49
N GLN A 218 19.76 -12.40 14.39
CA GLN A 218 19.52 -13.83 14.61
C GLN A 218 18.93 -14.37 13.29
N SER A 219 19.80 -14.93 12.46
CA SER A 219 19.49 -15.46 11.14
C SER A 219 18.65 -16.74 11.18
N SER A 220 18.22 -17.19 12.37
CA SER A 220 17.45 -18.42 12.57
C SER A 220 15.94 -18.26 12.34
N ASP A 221 15.37 -17.07 12.48
CA ASP A 221 13.90 -16.89 12.45
C ASP A 221 13.33 -16.64 11.05
N GLN A 222 14.17 -16.34 10.04
CA GLN A 222 13.68 -16.16 8.66
C GLN A 222 13.22 -17.47 8.01
N ASP A 223 13.73 -18.62 8.47
CA ASP A 223 13.35 -19.94 7.95
C ASP A 223 11.92 -20.35 8.36
N GLU A 224 11.34 -19.66 9.34
CA GLU A 224 9.97 -19.89 9.81
C GLU A 224 8.93 -18.97 9.17
N LEU A 225 9.32 -18.07 8.27
CA LEU A 225 8.37 -17.18 7.61
C LEU A 225 7.62 -17.89 6.47
N ILE A 226 6.39 -17.43 6.22
CA ILE A 226 5.58 -17.81 5.09
C ILE A 226 4.91 -16.59 4.47
N TRP A 227 4.88 -16.54 3.15
CA TRP A 227 4.11 -15.56 2.42
C TRP A 227 2.63 -15.95 2.42
N MET A 228 1.76 -14.99 2.72
CA MET A 228 0.32 -15.10 2.56
C MET A 228 -0.17 -14.01 1.61
N GLN A 229 -1.18 -14.30 0.80
CA GLN A 229 -1.71 -13.39 -0.21
C GLN A 229 -3.13 -12.95 0.17
N ALA A 230 -3.44 -11.67 -0.02
CA ALA A 230 -4.81 -11.20 0.05
C ALA A 230 -5.67 -11.89 -1.03
N PRO A 231 -6.88 -12.41 -0.70
CA PRO A 231 -7.73 -13.13 -1.64
C PRO A 231 -8.39 -12.19 -2.67
N ILE A 232 -8.35 -10.88 -2.44
CA ILE A 232 -8.88 -9.86 -3.34
C ILE A 232 -7.77 -9.23 -4.17
N THR A 233 -8.13 -8.78 -5.36
CA THR A 233 -7.25 -8.03 -6.25
C THR A 233 -7.84 -6.63 -6.42
N ILE A 234 -7.07 -5.61 -6.05
CA ILE A 234 -7.52 -4.23 -6.16
C ILE A 234 -7.35 -3.79 -7.61
N LYS A 235 -8.44 -3.30 -8.23
CA LYS A 235 -8.42 -2.83 -9.61
C LYS A 235 -8.71 -1.34 -9.65
N GLY A 236 -7.76 -0.60 -10.20
CA GLY A 236 -7.90 0.82 -10.44
C GLY A 236 -8.99 1.17 -11.45
N PHE A 237 -9.32 2.46 -11.53
CA PHE A 237 -10.22 3.03 -12.52
C PHE A 237 -9.75 4.43 -12.92
N ARG A 238 -10.18 4.89 -14.10
CA ARG A 238 -9.92 6.25 -14.58
C ARG A 238 -11.22 6.89 -15.02
N LEU A 239 -11.30 8.20 -14.84
CA LEU A 239 -12.34 9.00 -15.47
C LEU A 239 -11.99 9.06 -16.97
N LYS A 240 -12.93 8.71 -17.83
CA LYS A 240 -12.77 9.03 -19.25
C LYS A 240 -12.93 10.54 -19.36
N VAL A 241 -11.85 11.24 -19.72
CA VAL A 241 -11.99 12.61 -20.22
C VAL A 241 -12.87 12.50 -21.45
N LYS A 242 -14.02 13.17 -21.41
CA LYS A 242 -14.81 13.41 -22.61
C LYS A 242 -13.94 14.37 -23.42
N GLU A 243 -13.26 13.87 -24.45
CA GLU A 243 -12.73 14.77 -25.48
C GLU A 243 -13.94 15.49 -26.05
N GLU A 244 -14.16 16.74 -25.61
CA GLU A 244 -14.97 17.66 -26.37
C GLU A 244 -14.24 17.84 -27.69
N ASN A 245 -14.71 17.17 -28.73
CA ASN A 245 -14.38 17.51 -30.11
C ASN A 245 -14.85 18.95 -30.36
N SER A 246 -14.04 19.93 -29.95
CA SER A 246 -14.01 21.25 -30.57
C SER A 246 -13.11 21.20 -31.80
N SER A 247 -13.38 20.26 -32.70
CA SER A 247 -13.03 20.45 -34.10
C SER A 247 -14.04 21.42 -34.70
N SER A 248 -14.04 22.67 -34.22
CA SER A 248 -14.46 23.77 -35.07
C SER A 248 -13.43 23.81 -36.19
N HIS A 249 -13.84 23.37 -37.37
CA HIS A 249 -13.17 23.66 -38.62
C HIS A 249 -13.06 25.18 -38.74
N PHE A 250 -11.94 25.69 -38.22
CA PHE A 250 -11.46 27.05 -38.31
C PHE A 250 -10.39 27.02 -39.40
N TRP A 251 -10.81 26.90 -40.66
CA TRP A 251 -10.06 27.35 -41.83
C TRP A 251 -11.09 27.66 -42.91
N SER A 252 -11.33 28.96 -43.05
CA SER A 252 -11.80 29.61 -44.27
C SER A 252 -10.77 29.47 -45.38
#